data_AF-A0A960FPR7-F1
#
_entry.id   AF-A0A960FPR7-F1
#
_cell.length_a   1.000
_cell.length_b   1.000
_cell.length_c   1.000
_cell.angle_alpha   90.00
_cell.angle_beta   90.00
_cell.angle_gamma   90.00
#
_symmetry.space_group_name_H-M   'P 1'
#
loop_
_entity.id
_entity.type
_entity.pdbx_description
1 polymer ?
#
loop_
_entity_poly.entity_id
_entity_poly.type
_entity_poly.pdbx_seq_one_letter_code
_entity_poly.pdbx_strand_id
1 'polypeptide(L)'
;YAGWFHHRSTTELYAVAPSAVSADIVAAAGADALVAAARAHLDAGRPVEALHLTDVVLAAAPEDRGARAVAAEACAVLLDGADNFWEAAWLRRAIARLDDTA
;
A
#
# COMPACT_ATOMS: atom_id res chain seq x y z
N TYR A 1 -11.59 -18.98 -15.49
CA TYR A 1 -10.40 -18.30 -16.02
C TYR A 1 -10.85 -16.93 -16.49
N ALA A 2 -10.74 -15.90 -15.65
CA ALA A 2 -10.84 -14.53 -16.12
C ALA A 2 -9.43 -14.15 -16.59
N GLY A 3 -9.27 -13.79 -17.86
CA GLY A 3 -7.97 -13.39 -18.43
C GLY A 3 -7.50 -12.05 -17.85
N TRP A 4 -6.36 -11.55 -18.34
CA TRP A 4 -5.75 -10.30 -17.84
C TRP A 4 -6.61 -9.04 -18.09
N PHE A 5 -7.53 -9.08 -19.06
CA PHE A 5 -8.42 -7.99 -19.42
C PHE A 5 -9.79 -8.15 -18.75
N HIS A 6 -10.17 -7.19 -17.91
CA HIS A 6 -11.37 -7.21 -17.09
C HIS A 6 -12.41 -6.16 -17.54
N HIS A 7 -12.18 -5.47 -18.67
CA HIS A 7 -13.06 -4.45 -19.25
C HIS A 7 -13.34 -3.25 -18.34
N ARG A 8 -12.44 -2.93 -17.39
CA ARG A 8 -12.65 -1.78 -16.48
C ARG A 8 -12.08 -0.49 -17.02
N SER A 9 -11.00 -0.57 -17.78
CA SER A 9 -10.27 0.59 -18.29
C SER A 9 -9.46 0.22 -19.52
N THR A 10 -9.30 1.17 -20.44
CA THR A 10 -8.38 1.06 -21.58
C THR A 10 -6.93 0.86 -21.12
N THR A 11 -6.58 1.31 -19.91
CA THR A 11 -5.25 1.09 -19.32
C THR A 11 -4.91 -0.40 -19.18
N GLU A 12 -5.90 -1.28 -19.06
CA GLU A 12 -5.69 -2.72 -18.97
C GLU A 12 -5.07 -3.31 -20.27
N LEU A 13 -5.19 -2.61 -21.40
CA LEU A 13 -4.55 -3.02 -22.67
C LEU A 13 -3.02 -2.85 -22.66
N TYR A 14 -2.47 -2.14 -21.68
CA TYR A 14 -1.06 -1.74 -21.65
C TYR A 14 -0.37 -2.22 -20.38
N ALA A 15 0.92 -2.56 -20.48
CA ALA A 15 1.74 -3.00 -19.35
C ALA A 15 2.24 -1.84 -18.46
N VAL A 16 1.37 -0.84 -18.23
CA VAL A 16 1.66 0.32 -17.38
C VAL A 16 0.91 0.15 -16.07
N ALA A 17 1.64 0.02 -14.97
CA ALA A 17 1.03 -0.12 -13.65
C ALA A 17 0.45 1.22 -13.16
N PRO A 18 -0.62 1.20 -12.34
CA PRO A 18 -1.13 2.42 -11.68
C PRO A 18 -0.06 3.16 -10.87
N SER A 19 0.93 2.45 -10.35
CA SER A 19 2.03 3.05 -9.59
C SER A 19 2.88 4.03 -10.42
N ALA A 20 2.83 3.96 -11.75
CA ALA A 20 3.57 4.85 -12.65
C ALA A 20 3.20 6.33 -12.50
N VAL A 21 2.01 6.63 -11.95
CA VAL A 21 1.53 8.00 -11.71
C VAL A 21 1.54 8.39 -10.23
N SER A 22 2.14 7.57 -9.34
CA SER A 22 2.10 7.83 -7.90
C SER A 22 2.76 9.16 -7.52
N ALA A 23 3.86 9.52 -8.18
CA ALA A 23 4.53 10.80 -7.97
C ALA A 23 3.61 12.00 -8.32
N ASP A 24 2.84 11.90 -9.40
CA ASP A 24 1.88 12.95 -9.80
C ASP A 24 0.75 13.08 -8.77
N ILE A 25 0.25 11.94 -8.26
CA ILE A 25 -0.79 11.91 -7.22
C ILE A 25 -0.27 12.56 -5.92
N VAL A 26 0.93 12.19 -5.49
CA VAL A 26 1.55 12.75 -4.26
C VAL A 26 1.84 14.24 -4.43
N ALA A 27 2.30 14.68 -5.61
CA ALA A 27 2.51 16.09 -5.90
C ALA A 27 1.20 16.91 -5.86
N ALA A 28 0.09 16.32 -6.30
CA ALA A 28 -1.21 16.98 -6.30
C ALA A 28 -1.91 16.99 -4.93
N ALA A 29 -1.83 15.88 -4.18
CA ALA A 29 -2.56 15.71 -2.92
C ALA A 29 -1.74 16.06 -1.67
N GLY A 30 -0.40 15.95 -1.75
CA GLY A 30 0.51 16.04 -0.62
C GLY A 30 0.66 14.70 0.12
N ALA A 31 1.91 14.34 0.47
CA ALA A 31 2.23 13.10 1.17
C ALA A 31 1.53 13.02 2.54
N ASP A 32 1.61 14.08 3.36
CA ASP A 32 1.02 14.11 4.70
C ASP A 32 -0.50 13.85 4.68
N ALA A 33 -1.21 14.40 3.69
CA ALA A 33 -2.66 14.21 3.56
C ALA A 33 -3.02 12.76 3.20
N LEU A 34 -2.22 12.13 2.33
CA LEU A 34 -2.38 10.72 1.96
C LEU A 34 -2.05 9.80 3.14
N VAL A 35 -1.01 10.09 3.91
CA VAL A 35 -0.66 9.34 5.14
C VAL A 35 -1.77 9.47 6.18
N ALA A 36 -2.31 10.68 6.38
CA ALA A 36 -3.42 10.90 7.30
C ALA A 36 -4.68 10.14 6.86
N ALA A 37 -4.99 10.12 5.56
CA ALA A 37 -6.07 9.31 5.02
C ALA A 37 -5.83 7.81 5.23
N ALA A 38 -4.60 7.33 4.98
CA ALA A 38 -4.22 5.94 5.23
C ALA A 38 -4.43 5.55 6.70
N ARG A 39 -4.00 6.42 7.63
CA ARG A 39 -4.23 6.24 9.07
C ARG A 39 -5.72 6.16 9.40
N ALA A 40 -6.55 7.05 8.84
CA ALA A 40 -7.99 7.01 9.06
C ALA A 40 -8.65 5.73 8.52
N HIS A 41 -8.14 5.16 7.42
CA HIS A 41 -8.59 3.85 6.94
C HIS A 41 -8.18 2.72 7.89
N LEU A 42 -6.94 2.74 8.37
CA LEU A 42 -6.45 1.75 9.32
C LEU A 42 -7.26 1.78 10.64
N ASP A 43 -7.47 2.97 11.21
CA ASP A 43 -8.26 3.17 12.43
C ASP A 43 -9.72 2.71 12.26
N ALA A 44 -10.23 2.72 11.02
CA ALA A 44 -11.56 2.22 10.67
C ALA A 44 -11.61 0.71 10.36
N GLY A 45 -10.53 -0.04 10.63
CA GLY A 45 -10.46 -1.48 10.35
C GLY A 45 -10.36 -1.83 8.87
N ARG A 46 -9.86 -0.90 8.04
CA ARG A 46 -9.67 -1.06 6.58
C ARG A 46 -8.18 -1.06 6.21
N PRO A 47 -7.42 -2.09 6.63
CA PRO A 47 -5.96 -2.11 6.46
C PRO A 47 -5.52 -2.21 5.00
N VAL A 48 -6.29 -2.85 4.11
CA VAL A 48 -5.92 -2.98 2.68
C VAL A 48 -6.03 -1.63 1.96
N GLU A 49 -7.07 -0.85 2.27
CA GLU A 49 -7.22 0.51 1.76
C GLU A 49 -6.16 1.46 2.31
N ALA A 50 -5.75 1.28 3.57
CA ALA A 50 -4.59 1.98 4.12
C ALA A 50 -3.32 1.64 3.33
N LEU A 51 -3.08 0.36 3.03
CA LEU A 51 -1.93 -0.09 2.24
C LEU A 51 -1.92 0.51 0.82
N HIS A 52 -3.07 0.59 0.15
CA HIS A 52 -3.16 1.24 -1.16
C HIS A 52 -2.70 2.71 -1.14
N LEU A 53 -3.05 3.46 -0.09
CA LEU A 53 -2.62 4.84 0.06
C LEU A 53 -1.14 4.94 0.42
N THR A 54 -0.62 4.08 1.30
CA THR A 54 0.80 4.07 1.63
C THR A 54 1.67 3.64 0.44
N ASP A 55 1.20 2.71 -0.40
CA ASP A 55 1.93 2.29 -1.62
C ASP A 55 2.11 3.46 -2.60
N VAL A 56 1.10 4.33 -2.73
CA VAL A 56 1.20 5.56 -3.54
C VAL A 56 2.26 6.50 -2.97
N VAL A 57 2.27 6.72 -1.66
CA VAL A 57 3.26 7.60 -1.01
C VAL A 57 4.67 7.01 -1.13
N LEU A 58 4.85 5.72 -0.80
CA LEU A 58 6.15 5.05 -0.81
C LEU A 58 6.71 4.87 -2.23
N ALA A 59 5.88 4.79 -3.27
CA ALA A 59 6.35 4.80 -4.65
C ALA A 59 6.99 6.14 -5.04
N ALA A 60 6.54 7.26 -4.46
CA ALA A 60 7.08 8.60 -4.72
C ALA A 60 8.19 9.00 -3.73
N ALA A 61 8.05 8.62 -2.47
CA ALA A 61 8.95 8.93 -1.37
C ALA A 61 9.31 7.68 -0.55
N PRO A 62 10.31 6.90 -1.01
CA PRO A 62 11.06 5.88 -0.30
C PRO A 62 10.87 5.82 1.20
N GLU A 63 11.41 6.91 1.75
CA GLU A 63 11.81 7.13 3.13
C GLU A 63 10.75 7.87 3.96
N ASP A 64 9.53 8.01 3.44
CA ASP A 64 8.43 8.60 4.19
C ASP A 64 8.09 7.74 5.41
N ARG A 65 8.55 8.20 6.58
CA ARG A 65 8.40 7.49 7.85
C ARG A 65 6.94 7.31 8.25
N GLY A 66 6.08 8.27 7.91
CA GLY A 66 4.65 8.21 8.23
C GLY A 66 3.96 7.10 7.43
N ALA A 67 4.20 7.05 6.12
CA ALA A 67 3.68 6.01 5.25
C ALA A 67 4.21 4.62 5.65
N ARG A 68 5.52 4.51 5.94
CA ARG A 68 6.11 3.24 6.41
C ARG A 68 5.47 2.74 7.70
N ALA A 69 5.28 3.62 8.68
CA ALA A 69 4.68 3.26 9.96
C ALA A 69 3.23 2.76 9.78
N VAL A 70 2.40 3.50 9.03
CA VAL A 70 1.01 3.08 8.76
C VAL A 70 0.98 1.75 8.00
N ALA A 71 1.85 1.54 7.03
CA ALA A 71 1.93 0.29 6.28
C ALA A 71 2.34 -0.90 7.18
N ALA A 72 3.30 -0.69 8.09
CA ALA A 72 3.75 -1.73 9.02
C ALA A 72 2.62 -2.11 9.99
N GLU A 73 1.92 -1.13 10.55
CA GLU A 73 0.76 -1.35 11.42
C GLU A 73 -0.37 -2.08 10.66
N ALA A 74 -0.67 -1.68 9.42
CA ALA A 74 -1.68 -2.35 8.59
C ALA A 74 -1.31 -3.81 8.28
N CYS A 75 -0.04 -4.09 7.96
CA CYS A 75 0.46 -5.45 7.80
C CYS A 75 0.37 -6.26 9.10
N ALA A 76 0.60 -5.65 10.26
CA ALA A 76 0.47 -6.32 11.55
C ALA A 76 -0.99 -6.68 11.86
N VAL A 77 -1.95 -5.79 11.55
CA VAL A 77 -3.39 -6.08 11.67
C VAL A 77 -3.80 -7.25 10.77
N LEU A 78 -3.35 -7.26 9.52
CA LEU A 78 -3.61 -8.40 8.61
C LEU A 78 -2.97 -9.70 9.10
N LEU A 79 -1.78 -9.62 9.70
CA LEU A 79 -1.05 -10.78 10.21
C LEU A 79 -1.78 -11.44 11.38
N ASP A 80 -2.40 -10.66 12.25
CA ASP A 80 -3.20 -11.16 13.38
C ASP A 80 -4.40 -12.00 12.90
N GLY A 81 -4.97 -11.65 11.75
CA GLY A 81 -6.07 -12.41 11.11
C GLY A 81 -5.63 -13.48 10.11
N ALA A 82 -4.34 -13.72 9.91
CA ALA A 82 -3.84 -14.59 8.84
C ALA A 82 -3.84 -16.08 9.25
N ASP A 83 -4.70 -16.87 8.61
CA ASP A 83 -4.75 -18.33 8.79
C ASP A 83 -3.79 -19.09 7.85
N ASN A 84 -3.23 -18.42 6.84
CA ASN A 84 -2.37 -19.01 5.84
C ASN A 84 -0.89 -18.79 6.17
N PHE A 85 -0.12 -19.88 6.24
CA PHE A 85 1.32 -19.84 6.49
C PHE A 85 2.07 -18.90 5.52
N TRP A 86 1.76 -18.94 4.23
CA TRP A 86 2.42 -18.13 3.21
C TRP A 86 2.07 -16.65 3.33
N GLU A 87 0.81 -16.34 3.64
CA GLU A 87 0.37 -14.98 3.90
C GLU A 87 1.05 -14.42 5.15
N ALA A 88 1.05 -15.17 6.25
CA ALA A 88 1.71 -14.77 7.48
C ALA A 88 3.23 -14.58 7.27
N ALA A 89 3.89 -15.45 6.51
CA ALA A 89 5.30 -15.30 6.16
C ALA A 89 5.56 -14.06 5.30
N TRP A 90 4.69 -13.76 4.34
CA TRP A 90 4.77 -12.56 3.52
C TRP A 90 4.62 -11.29 4.36
N LEU A 91 3.59 -11.22 5.21
CA LEU A 91 3.31 -10.07 6.06
C LEU A 91 4.43 -9.79 7.05
N ARG A 92 4.99 -10.83 7.71
CA ARG A 92 6.16 -10.68 8.59
C ARG A 92 7.36 -10.09 7.84
N ARG A 93 7.62 -10.54 6.61
CA ARG A 93 8.69 -9.99 5.78
C ARG A 93 8.40 -8.56 5.36
N ALA A 94 7.15 -8.22 5.07
CA ALA A 94 6.76 -6.86 4.71
C ALA A 94 7.02 -5.90 5.86
N ILE A 95 6.58 -6.24 7.08
CA ILE A 95 6.83 -5.45 8.30
C ILE A 95 8.35 -5.24 8.49
N ALA A 96 9.15 -6.31 8.44
CA ALA A 96 10.59 -6.20 8.61
C ALA A 96 11.27 -5.25 7.60
N ARG A 97 10.78 -5.19 6.34
CA ARG A 97 11.29 -4.24 5.34
C ARG A 97 10.83 -2.80 5.57
N LEU A 98 9.68 -2.60 6.19
CA LEU A 98 9.13 -1.28 6.48
C LEU A 98 9.81 -0.66 7.71
N ASP A 99 10.23 -1.50 8.66
CA ASP A 99 10.95 -1.08 9.87
C ASP A 99 12.44 -0.85 9.63
N ASP A 100 13.03 -1.51 8.62
CA ASP A 100 14.44 -1.36 8.30
C ASP A 100 14.72 0.04 7.76
N THR A 101 15.35 0.87 8.59
CA THR A 101 15.77 2.23 8.25
C THR A 101 17.21 2.16 7.76
N ALA A 102 17.40 1.85 6.47
CA ALA A 102 18.71 1.86 5.83
C ALA A 102 19.12 3.27 5.40
#